data_AF-A0A3D1G186-F1
#
_entry.id   AF-A0A3D1G186-F1
#
_cell.length_a   1.000
_cell.length_b   1.000
_cell.length_c   1.000
_cell.angle_alpha   90.00
_cell.angle_beta   90.00
_cell.angle_gamma   90.00
#
_symmetry.space_group_name_H-M   'P 1'
#
loop_
_entity.id
_entity.type
_entity.pdbx_description
1 polymer ?
#
loop_
_entity_poly.entity_id
_entity_poly.type
_entity_poly.pdbx_seq_one_letter_code
_entity_poly.pdbx_strand_id
1 'polypeptide(L)'
;MQKSDFEYLLPADRIATHPLQHRDASKLLVYRSGSIEDCLFSDLSEVLPDHSQLIFNNTRVVKARLHFIKTRGAKPIEVFCLGPYHMSVEESMNAK
;
A
#
# COMPACT_ATOMS: atom_id res chain seq x y z
N MET A 1 -3.54 -17.32 -20.21
CA MET A 1 -2.99 -15.95 -20.09
C MET A 1 -1.51 -16.05 -19.84
N GLN A 2 -0.74 -15.38 -20.67
CA GLN A 2 0.71 -15.30 -20.60
C GLN A 2 1.13 -13.91 -20.16
N LYS A 3 2.36 -13.76 -19.66
CA LYS A 3 2.89 -12.45 -19.23
C LYS A 3 2.76 -11.37 -20.32
N SER A 4 2.98 -11.77 -21.57
CA SER A 4 2.88 -10.91 -22.75
C SER A 4 1.52 -10.25 -22.94
N ASP A 5 0.45 -10.85 -22.42
CA ASP A 5 -0.91 -10.31 -22.56
C ASP A 5 -1.09 -8.97 -21.81
N PHE A 6 -0.12 -8.59 -20.98
CA PHE A 6 -0.11 -7.37 -20.16
C PHE A 6 1.05 -6.42 -20.49
N GLU A 7 1.76 -6.66 -21.58
CA GLU A 7 2.83 -5.78 -22.03
C GLU A 7 2.27 -4.55 -22.75
N TYR A 8 2.78 -3.37 -22.39
CA TYR A 8 2.49 -2.12 -23.08
C TYR A 8 3.75 -1.26 -23.13
N LEU A 9 3.82 -0.37 -24.11
CA LEU A 9 4.93 0.58 -24.21
C LEU A 9 4.78 1.64 -23.12
N LEU A 10 5.68 1.63 -22.14
CA LEU A 10 5.79 2.65 -21.10
C LEU A 10 7.10 3.43 -21.29
N PRO A 11 7.05 4.63 -21.89
CA PRO A 11 8.21 5.51 -21.99
C PRO A 11 8.76 5.86 -20.60
N ALA A 12 10.09 5.86 -20.44
CA ALA A 12 10.74 6.07 -19.15
C ALA A 12 10.45 7.46 -18.55
N ASP A 13 10.27 8.47 -19.40
CA ASP A 13 9.89 9.84 -19.03
C ASP A 13 8.46 9.96 -18.48
N ARG A 14 7.62 8.95 -18.72
CA ARG A 14 6.26 8.87 -18.16
C ARG A 14 6.20 8.20 -16.78
N ILE A 15 7.34 7.75 -16.25
CA ILE A 15 7.44 7.18 -14.90
C ILE A 15 7.80 8.30 -13.92
N ALA A 16 6.86 8.65 -13.04
CA ALA A 16 7.10 9.65 -12.01
C ALA A 16 8.18 9.15 -11.02
N THR A 17 9.27 9.91 -10.87
CA THR A 17 10.35 9.62 -9.92
C THR A 17 10.09 10.21 -8.54
N HIS A 18 9.26 11.24 -8.47
CA HIS A 18 8.87 11.94 -7.25
C HIS A 18 7.38 12.27 -7.31
N PRO A 19 6.69 12.32 -6.17
CA PRO A 19 5.32 12.81 -6.12
C PRO A 19 5.27 14.31 -6.43
N LEU A 20 4.10 14.80 -6.83
CA LEU A 20 3.81 16.23 -6.88
C LEU A 20 3.86 16.83 -5.47
N GLN A 21 4.19 18.13 -5.40
CA GLN A 21 4.19 18.88 -4.14
C GLN A 21 2.81 18.90 -3.47
N HIS A 22 1.76 19.08 -4.26
CA HIS A 22 0.36 18.92 -3.86
C HIS A 22 -0.13 17.60 -4.46
N ARG A 23 -0.38 16.59 -3.61
CA ARG A 23 -0.65 15.21 -4.06
C ARG A 23 -1.99 15.06 -4.79
N ASP A 24 -2.98 15.82 -4.35
CA ASP A 24 -4.32 15.90 -4.93
C ASP A 24 -4.37 16.62 -6.28
N ALA A 25 -3.33 17.38 -6.64
CA ALA A 25 -3.16 17.92 -7.98
C ALA A 25 -2.71 16.87 -9.03
N SER A 26 -2.62 15.59 -8.64
CA SER A 26 -2.32 14.51 -9.58
C SER A 26 -3.50 14.22 -10.52
N LYS A 27 -3.20 13.64 -11.68
CA LYS A 27 -4.23 13.19 -12.62
C LYS A 27 -4.96 11.96 -12.07
N LEU A 28 -6.27 11.93 -12.27
CA LEU A 28 -7.15 10.80 -12.00
C LEU A 28 -7.75 10.31 -13.32
N LEU A 29 -7.44 9.08 -13.73
CA LEU A 29 -8.07 8.46 -14.90
C LEU A 29 -9.35 7.74 -14.48
N VAL A 30 -10.48 8.21 -14.97
CA VAL A 30 -11.80 7.62 -14.70
C VAL A 30 -12.20 6.74 -15.87
N TYR A 31 -12.35 5.44 -15.62
CA TYR A 31 -12.81 4.48 -16.62
C TYR A 31 -14.26 4.07 -16.34
N ARG A 32 -15.15 4.24 -17.32
CA ARG A 32 -16.57 3.85 -17.26
C ARG A 32 -16.94 3.06 -18.51
N SER A 33 -16.94 1.73 -18.40
CA SER A 33 -17.44 0.81 -19.45
C SER A 33 -16.93 1.09 -20.86
N GLY A 34 -15.65 1.42 -21.01
CA GLY A 34 -15.00 1.73 -22.29
C GLY A 34 -14.75 3.22 -22.52
N SER A 35 -15.41 4.11 -21.77
CA SER A 35 -15.09 5.53 -21.75
C SER A 35 -13.94 5.82 -20.80
N ILE A 36 -13.02 6.71 -21.20
CA ILE A 36 -11.90 7.19 -20.41
C ILE A 36 -12.01 8.71 -20.30
N GLU A 37 -11.90 9.22 -19.09
CA GLU A 37 -11.91 10.64 -18.77
C GLU A 37 -10.70 11.00 -17.90
N ASP A 38 -10.05 12.12 -18.21
CA ASP A 38 -8.98 12.69 -17.40
C ASP A 38 -9.57 13.73 -16.42
N CYS A 39 -9.45 13.47 -15.13
CA CYS A 39 -9.84 14.39 -14.04
C CYS A 39 -8.62 14.75 -13.18
N LEU A 40 -8.81 15.62 -12.18
CA LEU A 40 -7.84 15.78 -11.09
C LEU A 40 -8.26 14.91 -9.89
N PHE A 41 -7.28 14.48 -9.10
CA PHE A 41 -7.55 13.68 -7.91
C PHE A 41 -8.31 14.50 -6.84
N SER A 42 -8.19 15.83 -6.85
CA SER A 42 -9.03 16.74 -6.06
C SER A 42 -10.53 16.56 -6.31
N ASP A 43 -10.89 16.12 -7.52
CA ASP A 43 -12.28 15.99 -7.96
C ASP A 43 -12.84 14.58 -7.67
N LEU A 44 -12.08 13.75 -6.93
CA LEU A 44 -12.44 12.36 -6.63
C LEU A 44 -13.85 12.25 -6.01
N SER A 45 -14.25 13.20 -5.16
CA SER A 45 -15.58 13.21 -4.55
C SER A 45 -16.72 13.39 -5.55
N GLU A 46 -16.47 14.02 -6.70
CA GLU A 46 -17.50 14.24 -7.73
C GLU A 46 -17.71 13.00 -8.61
N VAL A 47 -16.69 12.13 -8.71
CA VAL A 47 -16.73 10.94 -9.57
C VAL A 47 -17.21 9.68 -8.85
N LEU A 48 -17.17 9.69 -7.51
CA LEU A 48 -17.63 8.58 -6.67
C LEU A 48 -19.17 8.57 -6.60
N PRO A 49 -19.81 7.39 -6.72
CA PRO A 49 -21.24 7.28 -6.48
C PRO A 49 -21.64 7.68 -5.05
N ASP A 50 -22.88 8.12 -4.90
CA ASP A 50 -23.45 8.36 -3.58
C ASP A 50 -23.36 7.11 -2.68
N HIS A 51 -23.15 7.34 -1.38
CA HIS A 51 -23.01 6.28 -0.37
C HIS A 51 -21.81 5.33 -0.57
N SER A 52 -20.81 5.74 -1.35
CA SER A 52 -19.55 5.00 -1.47
C SER A 52 -18.80 4.90 -0.14
N GLN A 53 -18.20 3.74 0.13
CA GLN A 53 -17.26 3.55 1.25
C GLN A 53 -15.83 3.53 0.74
N LEU A 54 -14.98 4.40 1.30
CA LEU A 54 -13.55 4.42 1.04
C LEU A 54 -12.82 3.62 2.11
N ILE A 55 -12.20 2.52 1.71
CA ILE A 55 -11.38 1.67 2.58
C ILE A 55 -9.92 2.05 2.34
N PHE A 56 -9.31 2.70 3.33
CA PHE A 56 -7.90 3.07 3.28
C PHE A 56 -7.04 2.00 3.93
N ASN A 57 -5.98 1.58 3.24
CA ASN A 57 -4.96 0.74 3.85
C ASN A 57 -4.05 1.60 4.74
N ASN A 58 -4.22 1.51 6.06
CA ASN A 58 -3.30 2.10 7.02
C ASN A 58 -2.22 1.07 7.40
N THR A 59 -1.06 1.12 6.73
CA THR A 59 0.02 0.17 6.99
C THR A 59 0.75 0.50 8.29
N ARG A 60 0.78 -0.44 9.23
CA ARG A 60 1.56 -0.35 10.47
C ARG A 60 2.58 -1.47 10.54
N VAL A 61 3.79 -1.15 10.97
CA VAL A 61 4.84 -2.14 11.20
C VAL A 61 4.76 -2.63 12.63
N VAL A 62 4.51 -3.92 12.82
CA VAL A 62 4.65 -4.58 14.11
C VAL A 62 6.13 -4.93 14.31
N LYS A 63 6.71 -4.56 15.46
CA LYS A 63 8.06 -4.99 15.84
C LYS A 63 8.05 -6.48 16.18
N ALA A 64 8.15 -7.30 15.14
CA ALA A 64 8.08 -8.75 15.21
C ALA A 64 9.45 -9.43 15.26
N ARG A 65 10.55 -8.69 15.11
CA ARG A 65 11.91 -9.25 15.08
C ARG A 65 12.53 -9.19 16.46
N LEU A 66 12.80 -10.36 17.03
CA LEU A 66 13.46 -10.53 18.32
C LEU A 66 14.86 -11.11 18.14
N HIS A 67 15.83 -10.59 18.87
CA HIS A 67 17.22 -11.04 18.84
C HIS A 67 17.57 -11.75 20.14
N PHE A 68 18.18 -12.93 20.04
CA PHE A 68 18.60 -13.73 21.19
C PHE A 68 20.03 -14.25 21.04
N ILE A 69 20.69 -14.48 22.18
CA ILE A 69 21.97 -15.18 22.27
C ILE A 69 21.81 -16.27 23.32
N LYS A 70 21.94 -17.54 22.93
CA LYS A 70 21.72 -18.68 23.83
C LYS A 70 22.79 -18.78 24.93
N THR A 71 24.05 -18.58 24.58
CA THR A 71 25.20 -18.54 25.50
C THR A 71 26.29 -17.62 24.93
N ARG A 72 27.19 -17.13 25.79
CA ARG A 72 28.29 -16.24 25.36
C ARG A 72 29.17 -16.95 24.32
N GLY A 73 29.28 -16.37 23.12
CA GLY A 73 30.02 -16.96 21.99
C GLY A 73 29.19 -17.82 21.04
N ALA A 74 27.91 -18.08 21.32
CA ALA A 74 27.02 -18.76 20.40
C ALA A 74 26.59 -17.85 19.24
N LYS A 75 26.17 -18.46 18.12
CA LYS A 75 25.59 -17.73 16.98
C LYS A 75 24.30 -17.00 17.42
N PRO A 76 24.08 -15.76 16.98
CA PRO A 76 22.83 -15.04 17.20
C PRO A 76 21.64 -15.81 16.61
N ILE A 77 20.50 -15.74 17.30
CA ILE A 77 19.22 -16.28 16.85
C ILE A 77 18.27 -15.12 16.60
N GLU A 78 17.56 -15.15 15.49
CA GLU A 78 16.49 -14.21 15.17
C GLU A 78 15.16 -14.94 15.09
N VAL A 79 14.14 -14.36 15.73
CA VAL A 79 12.77 -14.86 15.70
C VAL A 79 11.88 -13.78 15.11
N PHE A 80 11.06 -14.16 14.13
CA PHE A 80 10.04 -13.31 13.53
C PHE A 80 8.66 -13.74 14.02
N CYS A 81 7.99 -12.89 14.79
CA CYS A 81 6.62 -13.08 15.23
C CYS A 81 5.66 -12.84 14.05
N LEU A 82 5.11 -13.91 13.49
CA LEU A 82 4.20 -13.81 12.33
C LEU A 82 2.82 -13.25 12.68
N GLY A 83 2.48 -13.25 13.96
CA GLY A 83 1.24 -12.69 14.47
C GLY A 83 1.20 -12.67 16.01
N PRO A 84 0.24 -11.94 16.58
CA PRO A 84 -0.01 -11.93 18.02
C PRO A 84 -0.55 -13.27 18.53
N TYR A 85 -0.26 -13.59 19.80
CA TYR A 85 -0.65 -14.87 20.42
C TYR A 85 -2.06 -14.84 21.03
N HIS A 86 -2.47 -13.71 21.64
CA HIS A 86 -3.76 -13.58 22.33
C HIS A 86 -4.69 -12.47 21.79
N MET A 87 -4.14 -11.51 21.06
CA MET A 87 -4.88 -10.35 20.55
C MET A 87 -5.09 -10.49 19.05
N SER A 88 -6.07 -9.81 18.48
CA SER A 88 -6.15 -9.67 17.02
C SER A 88 -4.99 -8.81 16.49
N VAL A 89 -4.73 -8.87 15.18
CA VAL A 89 -3.72 -8.01 14.54
C VAL A 89 -4.07 -6.53 14.74
N GLU A 90 -5.34 -6.17 14.64
CA GLU A 90 -5.83 -4.80 14.84
C GLU A 90 -5.66 -4.34 16.29
N GLU A 91 -6.00 -5.17 17.26
CA GLU A 91 -5.78 -4.89 18.69
C GLU A 91 -4.30 -4.73 19.00
N SER A 92 -3.45 -5.59 18.43
CA SER A 92 -1.99 -5.56 18.62
C SER A 92 -1.35 -4.35 17.97
N MET A 93 -1.91 -3.87 16.87
CA MET A 93 -1.50 -2.62 16.24
C MET A 93 -1.89 -1.40 17.09
N ASN A 94 -2.99 -1.46 17.85
CA ASN A 94 -3.53 -0.34 18.63
C ASN A 94 -3.08 -0.32 20.11
N ALA A 95 -2.58 -1.44 20.64
CA ALA A 95 -1.95 -1.51 21.95
C ALA A 95 -0.68 -0.63 21.96
N LYS A 96 -0.62 0.33 22.89
CA LYS A 96 0.53 1.22 23.07
C LYS A 96 1.73 0.51 23.67
#